data_AF-A0A4Y8WMS8-F1
#
_entry.id   AF-A0A4Y8WMS8-F1
#
_cell.length_a   1.000
_cell.length_b   1.000
_cell.length_c   1.000
_cell.angle_alpha   90.00
_cell.angle_beta   90.00
_cell.angle_gamma   90.00
#
_symmetry.space_group_name_H-M   'P 1'
#
loop_
_entity.id
_entity.type
_entity.pdbx_description
1 polymer ?
#
loop_
_entity_poly.entity_id
_entity_poly.type
_entity_poly.pdbx_seq_one_letter_code
_entity_poly.pdbx_strand_id
1 'polypeptide(L)'
;MNKRLLLILICLLPFASDVMGQSEHFTTYYGRTIQVGDTLWVGAPKHCNSIFLPELKADKYIKNKYLVTADMNSYYYQPLVVDSLLKDRILMDNNYSNQTINALCSASNGAQFYVNIDNAVHNYELQMGQGYNEAYRQQYSELTDLTKLLYYIHTEQIPIDDKAILRYILLVNPELGKTCEHDKFTFRRERDHYLSLLKADLATFPEKLEKTTFYYPKKLNNGLGNDKTYDPEINGYLITELYDCKGYYDSGYNTHDICLLHQPCKTILEMSEDKAEAYERKLKGNSPYLNRYEYAMVYVRLMPFEKGAYVTNEYVCALLLGAEIFDHPSCKCNYLGNVTFDPHHYDNVLREQKKELTKKKIETVAEVAGGILGILSLF
;
A
#
# COMPACT_ATOMS: atom_id res chain seq x y z
N MET A 1 -10.52 47.58 51.06
CA MET A 1 -10.08 46.69 49.97
C MET A 1 -9.75 47.55 48.76
N ASN A 2 -8.49 47.53 48.33
CA ASN A 2 -7.85 48.60 47.56
C ASN A 2 -8.36 48.74 46.12
N LYS A 3 -8.89 49.92 45.75
CA LYS A 3 -9.26 50.29 44.37
C LYS A 3 -8.11 50.09 43.35
N ARG A 4 -6.86 50.10 43.81
CA ARG A 4 -5.66 49.78 43.02
C ARG A 4 -5.57 48.31 42.61
N LEU A 5 -6.05 47.39 43.44
CA LEU A 5 -6.06 45.95 43.13
C LEU A 5 -7.12 45.63 42.05
N LEU A 6 -8.26 46.33 42.10
CA LEU A 6 -9.32 46.22 41.10
C LEU A 6 -8.85 46.71 39.72
N LEU A 7 -8.08 47.81 39.68
CA LEU A 7 -7.55 48.36 38.44
C LEU A 7 -6.51 47.43 37.79
N ILE A 8 -5.67 46.77 38.59
CA ILE A 8 -4.69 45.78 38.10
C ILE A 8 -5.42 44.55 37.53
N LEU A 9 -6.48 44.07 38.20
CA LEU A 9 -7.30 42.98 37.66
C LEU A 9 -8.00 43.37 36.34
N ILE A 10 -8.49 44.60 36.22
CA ILE A 10 -9.15 45.09 35.00
C ILE A 10 -8.14 45.26 33.85
N CYS A 11 -6.91 45.65 34.14
CA CYS A 11 -5.84 45.74 33.14
C CYS A 11 -5.32 44.36 32.67
N LEU A 12 -5.54 43.29 33.44
CA LEU A 12 -5.14 41.92 33.08
C LEU A 12 -6.22 41.17 32.28
N LEU A 13 -7.49 41.56 32.37
CA LEU A 13 -8.60 40.96 31.60
C LEU A 13 -8.40 40.99 30.06
N PRO A 14 -7.88 42.06 29.42
CA PRO A 14 -7.64 42.05 27.98
C PRO A 14 -6.44 41.16 27.57
N PHE A 15 -5.50 40.88 28.48
CA PHE A 15 -4.41 39.93 28.22
C PHE A 15 -4.83 38.46 28.44
N ALA A 16 -5.87 38.22 29.22
CA ALA A 16 -6.43 36.88 29.40
C ALA A 16 -7.24 36.41 28.18
N SER A 17 -7.83 37.34 27.40
CA SER A 17 -8.59 36.99 26.19
C SER A 17 -7.73 36.50 25.02
N ASP A 18 -6.47 36.94 24.90
CA ASP A 18 -5.58 36.50 23.81
C ASP A 18 -5.08 35.06 24.00
N VAL A 19 -5.10 34.53 25.24
CA VAL A 19 -4.69 33.15 25.55
C VAL A 19 -5.85 32.14 25.35
N MET A 20 -7.10 32.60 25.25
CA MET A 20 -8.30 31.74 25.12
C MET A 20 -8.72 31.45 23.66
N GLY A 21 -7.92 31.86 22.68
CA GLY A 21 -8.24 31.74 21.24
C GLY A 21 -7.90 30.37 20.61
N GLN A 22 -7.05 29.56 21.22
CA GLN A 22 -6.64 28.27 20.63
C GLN A 22 -7.62 27.17 21.00
N SER A 23 -8.18 26.48 20.01
CA SER A 23 -8.95 25.26 20.24
C SER A 23 -7.97 24.13 20.50
N GLU A 24 -8.07 23.42 21.62
CA GLU A 24 -7.22 22.24 21.88
C GLU A 24 -7.58 21.07 20.97
N HIS A 25 -8.82 21.04 20.48
CA HIS A 25 -9.33 20.03 19.57
C HIS A 25 -10.32 20.63 18.56
N PHE A 26 -10.52 19.93 17.45
CA PHE A 26 -11.49 20.22 16.40
C PHE A 26 -12.02 18.94 15.80
N THR A 27 -13.34 18.86 15.62
CA THR A 27 -13.93 17.76 14.86
C THR A 27 -14.09 18.20 13.42
N THR A 28 -13.41 17.52 12.51
CA THR A 28 -13.50 17.73 11.07
C THR A 28 -14.93 17.65 10.58
N TYR A 29 -15.21 18.23 9.42
CA TYR A 29 -16.50 18.03 8.76
C TYR A 29 -16.83 16.54 8.61
N TYR A 30 -15.80 15.73 8.41
CA TYR A 30 -15.89 14.27 8.28
C TYR A 30 -15.92 13.53 9.62
N GLY A 31 -16.18 14.22 10.73
CA GLY A 31 -16.46 13.62 12.05
C GLY A 31 -15.24 13.12 12.83
N ARG A 32 -14.01 13.41 12.39
CA ARG A 32 -12.79 13.05 13.12
C ARG A 32 -12.35 14.18 14.02
N THR A 33 -12.19 13.91 15.30
CA THR A 33 -11.57 14.86 16.22
C THR A 33 -10.05 14.86 16.04
N ILE A 34 -9.48 16.06 15.91
CA ILE A 34 -8.07 16.37 15.76
C ILE A 34 -7.69 17.27 16.90
N GLN A 35 -6.56 17.01 17.54
CA GLN A 35 -6.03 17.82 18.61
C GLN A 35 -4.56 18.19 18.37
N VAL A 36 -4.09 19.17 19.13
CA VAL A 36 -2.66 19.51 19.13
C VAL A 36 -1.84 18.29 19.53
N GLY A 37 -0.77 18.02 18.79
CA GLY A 37 0.08 16.84 18.93
C GLY A 37 -0.35 15.65 18.06
N ASP A 38 -1.53 15.67 17.44
CA ASP A 38 -1.91 14.64 16.48
C ASP A 38 -0.99 14.64 15.25
N THR A 39 -0.82 13.47 14.64
CA THR A 39 -0.02 13.30 13.42
C THR A 39 -0.89 13.13 12.18
N LEU A 40 -0.68 14.02 11.22
CA LEU A 40 -1.18 13.94 9.85
C LEU A 40 -0.09 13.35 8.96
N TRP A 41 -0.44 12.64 7.90
CA TRP A 41 0.50 12.08 6.94
C TRP A 41 0.29 12.70 5.57
N VAL A 42 1.38 13.14 4.94
CA VAL A 42 1.31 13.67 3.58
C VAL A 42 0.97 12.55 2.61
N GLY A 43 -0.11 12.75 1.84
CA GLY A 43 -0.58 11.83 0.81
C GLY A 43 0.38 11.74 -0.38
N ALA A 44 0.14 10.75 -1.24
CA ALA A 44 0.88 10.64 -2.50
C ALA A 44 0.33 11.67 -3.51
N PRO A 45 1.15 12.14 -4.46
CA PRO A 45 0.63 12.95 -5.55
C PRO A 45 -0.24 12.01 -6.41
N LYS A 46 -1.54 12.25 -6.50
CA LYS A 46 -2.25 11.76 -7.68
C LYS A 46 -1.86 12.65 -8.85
N HIS A 47 -2.05 12.17 -10.08
CA HIS A 47 -1.78 12.87 -11.35
C HIS A 47 -2.48 14.24 -11.53
N CYS A 48 -3.02 14.85 -10.46
CA CYS A 48 -3.53 16.21 -10.41
C CYS A 48 -2.40 17.18 -10.09
N ASN A 49 -1.97 17.93 -11.11
CA ASN A 49 -1.02 19.04 -10.99
C ASN A 49 -1.56 20.24 -10.16
N SER A 50 -2.76 20.12 -9.58
CA SER A 50 -3.47 21.17 -8.84
C SER A 50 -3.44 20.98 -7.31
N ILE A 51 -2.73 19.96 -6.80
CA ILE A 51 -2.57 19.71 -5.37
C ILE A 51 -1.36 20.51 -4.86
N PHE A 52 -1.55 21.36 -3.85
CA PHE A 52 -0.47 22.18 -3.26
C PHE A 52 -0.53 22.18 -1.74
N LEU A 53 0.60 21.90 -1.08
CA LEU A 53 0.77 22.08 0.36
C LEU A 53 1.51 23.40 0.62
N PRO A 54 0.88 24.41 1.24
CA PRO A 54 1.53 25.69 1.54
C PRO A 54 2.60 25.54 2.63
N GLU A 55 3.87 25.62 2.25
CA GLU A 55 5.00 25.66 3.19
C GLU A 55 5.26 27.10 3.62
N LEU A 56 5.41 27.30 4.93
CA LEU A 56 5.75 28.57 5.54
C LEU A 56 7.27 28.75 5.55
N LYS A 57 7.78 29.64 4.71
CA LYS A 57 9.18 30.05 4.70
C LYS A 57 9.36 31.38 5.43
N ALA A 58 10.51 31.53 6.08
CA ALA A 58 10.98 32.82 6.55
C ALA A 58 11.93 33.42 5.51
N ASP A 59 11.77 34.70 5.20
CA ASP A 59 12.79 35.41 4.44
C ASP A 59 14.08 35.50 5.30
N LYS A 60 15.22 35.19 4.68
CA LYS A 60 16.53 35.19 5.32
C LYS A 60 16.98 36.60 5.72
N TYR A 61 16.39 37.63 5.12
CA TYR A 61 16.82 39.02 5.21
C TYR A 61 15.79 39.94 5.89
N ILE A 62 14.50 39.57 5.85
CA ILE A 62 13.39 40.34 6.41
C ILE A 62 12.60 39.36 7.28
N LYS A 63 12.27 39.68 8.54
CA LYS A 63 11.53 38.79 9.45
C LYS A 63 10.07 38.52 9.04
N ASN A 64 9.74 38.58 7.75
CA ASN A 64 8.43 38.28 7.22
C ASN A 64 8.35 36.80 6.84
N LYS A 65 7.27 36.15 7.25
CA LYS A 65 6.92 34.79 6.80
C LYS A 65 6.08 34.89 5.53
N TYR A 66 6.31 34.00 4.58
CA TYR A 66 5.54 33.90 3.33
C TYR A 66 5.28 32.43 3.00
N LEU A 67 4.26 32.20 2.17
CA LEU A 67 3.86 30.86 1.75
C LEU A 67 4.46 30.55 0.38
N VAL A 68 5.00 29.35 0.24
CA VAL A 68 5.42 28.77 -1.04
C VAL A 68 4.77 27.41 -1.22
N THR A 69 4.62 26.98 -2.47
CA THR A 69 4.22 25.60 -2.75
C THR A 69 5.36 24.67 -2.38
N ALA A 70 5.09 23.72 -1.47
CA ALA A 70 6.05 22.67 -1.14
C ALA A 70 6.34 21.79 -2.37
N ASP A 71 7.59 21.35 -2.52
CA ASP A 71 7.88 20.23 -3.42
C ASP A 71 7.32 18.95 -2.79
N MET A 72 6.15 18.55 -3.27
CA MET A 72 5.44 17.39 -2.74
C MET A 72 6.30 16.11 -2.78
N ASN A 73 7.23 15.98 -3.75
CA ASN A 73 8.13 14.82 -3.82
C ASN A 73 9.03 14.66 -2.60
N SER A 74 9.42 15.79 -2.00
CA SER A 74 10.29 15.84 -0.84
C SER A 74 9.57 15.48 0.46
N TYR A 75 8.24 15.50 0.48
CA TYR A 75 7.43 15.35 1.68
C TYR A 75 6.45 14.17 1.65
N TYR A 76 6.46 13.32 0.62
CA TYR A 76 5.56 12.17 0.56
C TYR A 76 5.71 11.24 1.75
N TYR A 77 4.56 10.84 2.29
CA TYR A 77 4.48 9.97 3.46
C TYR A 77 5.29 10.47 4.64
N GLN A 78 5.53 11.78 4.74
CA GLN A 78 6.12 12.37 5.93
C GLN A 78 5.01 12.65 6.95
N PRO A 79 5.26 12.36 8.24
CA PRO A 79 4.38 12.78 9.30
C PRO A 79 4.51 14.30 9.52
N LEU A 80 3.37 14.96 9.67
CA LEU A 80 3.24 16.34 10.10
C LEU A 80 2.53 16.35 11.46
N VAL A 81 3.15 16.96 12.46
CA VAL A 81 2.54 17.12 13.79
C VAL A 81 1.70 18.39 13.80
N VAL A 82 0.47 18.32 14.30
CA VAL A 82 -0.40 19.49 14.48
C VAL A 82 0.13 20.31 15.65
N ASP A 83 0.74 21.46 15.36
CA ASP A 83 1.30 22.35 16.38
C ASP A 83 0.23 23.25 17.00
N SER A 84 -0.72 23.70 16.18
CA SER A 84 -1.82 24.56 16.63
C SER A 84 -3.00 24.50 15.69
N LEU A 85 -4.20 24.59 16.26
CA LEU A 85 -5.45 24.75 15.53
C LEU A 85 -5.85 26.23 15.57
N LEU A 86 -6.00 26.81 14.38
CA LEU A 86 -6.24 28.23 14.20
C LEU A 86 -7.75 28.44 13.98
N LYS A 87 -8.41 29.15 14.91
CA LYS A 87 -9.82 29.52 14.79
C LYS A 87 -10.08 30.56 13.69
N ASP A 88 -9.08 31.38 13.38
CA ASP A 88 -9.23 32.47 12.42
C ASP A 88 -8.81 32.07 11.00
N ARG A 89 -9.68 32.45 10.05
CA ARG A 89 -9.46 32.32 8.61
C ARG A 89 -8.25 33.15 8.22
N ILE A 90 -7.14 32.53 7.82
CA ILE A 90 -6.26 33.25 6.89
C ILE A 90 -6.98 33.18 5.55
N LEU A 91 -7.43 34.36 5.09
CA LEU A 91 -8.04 34.57 3.79
C LEU A 91 -7.06 34.13 2.71
N MET A 92 -7.12 32.85 2.32
CA MET A 92 -6.69 32.42 1.00
C MET A 92 -7.96 32.31 0.14
N ASP A 93 -7.91 33.05 -0.96
CA ASP A 93 -9.02 33.47 -1.80
C ASP A 93 -9.84 32.30 -2.38
N ASN A 94 -11.16 32.50 -2.40
CA ASN A 94 -12.20 31.95 -3.28
C ASN A 94 -12.28 30.43 -3.53
N ASN A 95 -13.20 29.76 -2.81
CA ASN A 95 -14.34 28.99 -3.37
C ASN A 95 -14.84 27.77 -2.58
N TYR A 96 -14.39 27.48 -1.35
CA TYR A 96 -14.92 26.30 -0.63
C TYR A 96 -15.24 26.58 0.84
N SER A 97 -16.55 26.75 1.08
CA SER A 97 -17.37 26.58 2.30
C SER A 97 -16.86 27.08 3.67
N ASN A 98 -17.80 27.64 4.45
CA ASN A 98 -17.62 28.23 5.77
C ASN A 98 -17.25 27.24 6.92
N GLN A 99 -16.64 26.07 6.64
CA GLN A 99 -16.53 24.96 7.60
C GLN A 99 -15.13 24.39 7.82
N THR A 100 -14.09 24.94 7.20
CA THR A 100 -12.74 24.37 7.27
C THR A 100 -11.90 24.94 8.42
N ILE A 101 -11.17 24.10 9.16
CA ILE A 101 -10.12 24.56 10.09
C ILE A 101 -8.75 24.62 9.42
N ASN A 102 -8.02 25.66 9.82
CA ASN A 102 -6.62 25.81 9.49
C ASN A 102 -5.76 25.34 10.66
N ALA A 103 -4.70 24.61 10.36
CA ALA A 103 -3.71 24.17 11.33
C ALA A 103 -2.31 24.59 10.88
N LEU A 104 -1.48 24.93 11.86
CA LEU A 104 -0.04 24.95 11.65
C LEU A 104 0.48 23.55 11.95
N CYS A 105 1.15 22.94 10.99
CA CYS A 105 1.74 21.62 11.16
C CYS A 105 3.24 21.65 10.90
N SER A 106 4.03 20.89 11.65
CA SER A 106 5.48 20.80 11.46
C SER A 106 5.92 19.41 11.03
N ALA A 107 6.81 19.35 10.05
CA ALA A 107 7.56 18.14 9.71
C ALA A 107 8.73 17.92 10.67
N SER A 108 9.27 16.71 10.69
CA SER A 108 10.44 16.32 11.49
C SER A 108 11.68 17.16 11.24
N ASN A 109 11.84 17.72 10.03
CA ASN A 109 12.93 18.60 9.65
C ASN A 109 12.72 20.08 10.06
N GLY A 110 11.63 20.38 10.78
CA GLY A 110 11.28 21.73 11.23
C GLY A 110 10.59 22.61 10.18
N ALA A 111 10.31 22.09 8.98
CA ALA A 111 9.48 22.80 8.01
C ALA A 111 8.04 22.92 8.55
N GLN A 112 7.47 24.12 8.44
CA GLN A 112 6.12 24.41 8.92
C GLN A 112 5.17 24.58 7.74
N PHE A 113 3.94 24.09 7.88
CA PHE A 113 2.94 24.09 6.83
C PHE A 113 1.65 24.71 7.33
N TYR A 114 1.03 25.52 6.48
CA TYR A 114 -0.32 25.99 6.72
C TYR A 114 -1.31 25.03 6.05
N VAL A 115 -2.11 24.36 6.86
CA VAL A 115 -2.95 23.25 6.42
C VAL A 115 -4.41 23.60 6.59
N ASN A 116 -5.16 23.63 5.49
CA ASN A 116 -6.62 23.56 5.56
C ASN A 116 -7.03 22.09 5.64
N ILE A 117 -7.32 21.60 6.86
CA ILE A 117 -7.41 20.16 7.12
C ILE A 117 -8.51 19.51 6.28
N ASP A 118 -9.73 20.06 6.28
CA ASP A 118 -10.86 19.44 5.58
C ASP A 118 -10.65 19.41 4.07
N ASN A 119 -10.10 20.48 3.47
CA ASN A 119 -9.80 20.49 2.03
C ASN A 119 -8.64 19.56 1.68
N ALA A 120 -7.57 19.56 2.49
CA ALA A 120 -6.42 18.71 2.25
C ALA A 120 -6.78 17.22 2.39
N VAL A 121 -7.68 16.87 3.32
CA VAL A 121 -8.23 15.51 3.43
C VAL A 121 -9.14 15.19 2.25
N HIS A 122 -10.02 16.11 1.85
CA HIS A 122 -10.91 15.94 0.69
C HIS A 122 -10.14 15.68 -0.61
N ASN A 123 -9.08 16.44 -0.83
CA ASN A 123 -8.22 16.38 -2.02
C ASN A 123 -7.16 15.26 -1.93
N TYR A 124 -7.15 14.45 -0.86
CA TYR A 124 -6.16 13.40 -0.60
C TYR A 124 -4.72 13.90 -0.42
N GLU A 125 -4.53 15.19 -0.16
CA GLU A 125 -3.22 15.83 0.09
C GLU A 125 -2.68 15.45 1.47
N LEU A 126 -3.58 15.34 2.46
CA LEU A 126 -3.27 14.92 3.81
C LEU A 126 -4.18 13.78 4.25
N GLN A 127 -3.61 12.91 5.07
CA GLN A 127 -4.22 11.69 5.54
C GLN A 127 -4.11 11.62 7.05
N MET A 128 -5.17 11.13 7.68
CA MET A 128 -5.34 11.24 9.11
C MET A 128 -4.87 9.94 9.80
N GLY A 129 -3.76 9.96 10.53
CA GLY A 129 -3.29 8.85 11.40
C GLY A 129 -2.78 7.57 10.70
N GLN A 130 -2.02 6.79 11.49
CA GLN A 130 -1.15 5.65 11.14
C GLN A 130 -0.72 5.55 9.68
N GLY A 131 0.41 6.22 9.41
CA GLY A 131 1.21 5.93 8.23
C GLY A 131 1.70 4.50 8.25
N TYR A 132 1.96 4.04 7.05
CA TYR A 132 2.67 2.82 6.74
C TYR A 132 3.86 2.55 7.65
N ASN A 133 3.90 1.35 8.24
CA ASN A 133 5.07 0.87 8.96
C ASN A 133 6.12 0.39 7.95
N GLU A 134 6.91 1.33 7.45
CA GLU A 134 7.96 1.03 6.48
C GLU A 134 8.96 -0.01 6.98
N ALA A 135 9.30 0.02 8.28
CA ALA A 135 10.21 -0.94 8.89
C ALA A 135 9.69 -2.39 8.86
N TYR A 136 8.37 -2.59 8.88
CA TYR A 136 7.78 -3.91 8.71
C TYR A 136 7.93 -4.41 7.27
N ARG A 137 7.62 -3.56 6.27
CA ARG A 137 7.74 -3.94 4.85
C ARG A 137 9.20 -4.10 4.38
N GLN A 138 10.14 -3.35 4.95
CA GLN A 138 11.58 -3.49 4.66
C GLN A 138 12.15 -4.88 5.03
N GLN A 139 11.42 -5.70 5.80
CA GLN A 139 11.78 -7.09 6.07
C GLN A 139 11.49 -8.04 4.89
N TYR A 140 10.77 -7.55 3.88
CA TYR A 140 10.28 -8.32 2.75
C TYR A 140 10.77 -7.71 1.42
N SER A 141 10.84 -8.53 0.38
CA SER A 141 11.22 -8.06 -0.96
C SER A 141 10.00 -7.67 -1.78
N GLU A 142 10.09 -6.60 -2.57
CA GLU A 142 9.04 -6.30 -3.54
C GLU A 142 9.03 -7.36 -4.67
N LEU A 143 7.85 -7.82 -5.06
CA LEU A 143 7.67 -8.68 -6.23
C LEU A 143 7.71 -7.85 -7.51
N THR A 144 8.93 -7.45 -7.89
CA THR A 144 9.19 -6.63 -9.08
C THR A 144 9.02 -7.41 -10.38
N ASP A 145 8.84 -6.72 -11.50
CA ASP A 145 8.77 -7.35 -12.83
C ASP A 145 10.05 -8.10 -13.22
N LEU A 146 11.21 -7.67 -12.71
CA LEU A 146 12.46 -8.43 -12.82
C LEU A 146 12.37 -9.77 -12.07
N THR A 147 11.87 -9.74 -10.83
CA THR A 147 11.68 -10.97 -10.05
C THR A 147 10.70 -11.92 -10.73
N LYS A 148 9.62 -11.40 -11.34
CA LYS A 148 8.66 -12.19 -12.12
C LYS A 148 9.31 -12.78 -13.39
N LEU A 149 10.10 -11.99 -14.13
CA LEU A 149 10.82 -12.50 -15.30
C LEU A 149 11.75 -13.66 -14.94
N LEU A 150 12.54 -13.51 -13.87
CA LEU A 150 13.42 -14.56 -13.38
C LEU A 150 12.62 -15.80 -12.97
N TYR A 151 11.46 -15.62 -12.33
CA TYR A 151 10.54 -16.72 -12.02
C TYR A 151 10.05 -17.45 -13.28
N TYR A 152 9.60 -16.74 -14.30
CA TYR A 152 9.11 -17.35 -15.54
C TYR A 152 10.19 -18.14 -16.28
N ILE A 153 11.43 -17.63 -16.30
CA ILE A 153 12.55 -18.34 -16.92
C ILE A 153 12.96 -19.55 -16.07
N HIS A 154 13.08 -19.38 -14.75
CA HIS A 154 13.44 -20.46 -13.83
C HIS A 154 12.43 -21.62 -13.86
N THR A 155 11.15 -21.31 -14.03
CA THR A 155 10.06 -22.29 -14.11
C THR A 155 9.78 -22.77 -15.55
N GLU A 156 10.67 -22.45 -16.50
CA GLU A 156 10.61 -22.86 -17.89
C GLU A 156 9.35 -22.40 -18.65
N GLN A 157 8.65 -21.38 -18.16
CA GLN A 157 7.55 -20.74 -18.86
C GLN A 157 8.07 -19.89 -20.03
N ILE A 158 9.25 -19.27 -19.88
CA ILE A 158 9.92 -18.48 -20.91
C ILE A 158 11.30 -19.08 -21.22
N PRO A 159 11.61 -19.39 -22.49
CA PRO A 159 12.95 -19.80 -22.86
C PRO A 159 13.94 -18.64 -22.79
N ILE A 160 15.22 -18.93 -22.52
CA ILE A 160 16.29 -17.93 -22.61
C ILE A 160 16.61 -17.69 -24.10
N ASP A 161 15.89 -16.74 -24.71
CA ASP A 161 16.08 -16.29 -26.08
C ASP A 161 16.33 -14.77 -26.16
N ASP A 162 16.47 -14.25 -27.38
CA ASP A 162 16.72 -12.83 -27.60
C ASP A 162 15.60 -11.93 -27.06
N LYS A 163 14.35 -12.41 -26.98
CA LYS A 163 13.23 -11.65 -26.40
C LYS A 163 13.35 -11.59 -24.88
N ALA A 164 13.69 -12.71 -24.23
CA ALA A 164 13.93 -12.76 -22.80
C ALA A 164 15.12 -11.86 -22.40
N ILE A 165 16.19 -11.86 -23.19
CA ILE A 165 17.36 -10.99 -22.98
C ILE A 165 16.95 -9.51 -23.15
N LEU A 166 16.19 -9.17 -24.21
CA LEU A 166 15.70 -7.80 -24.38
C LEU A 166 14.81 -7.34 -23.23
N ARG A 167 13.88 -8.20 -22.77
CA ARG A 167 13.02 -7.92 -21.61
C ARG A 167 13.85 -7.71 -20.34
N TYR A 168 14.90 -8.51 -20.14
CA TYR A 168 15.84 -8.31 -19.03
C TYR A 168 16.54 -6.94 -19.12
N ILE A 169 17.07 -6.56 -20.30
CA ILE A 169 17.70 -5.24 -20.51
C ILE A 169 16.71 -4.12 -20.18
N LEU A 170 15.47 -4.20 -20.67
CA LEU A 170 14.42 -3.20 -20.38
C LEU A 170 14.15 -3.02 -18.88
N LEU A 171 14.35 -4.06 -18.08
CA LEU A 171 14.11 -4.04 -16.63
C LEU A 171 15.33 -3.56 -15.83
N VAL A 172 16.55 -3.89 -16.25
CA VAL A 172 17.78 -3.51 -15.52
C VAL A 172 18.42 -2.22 -16.03
N ASN A 173 18.22 -1.88 -17.31
CA ASN A 173 18.71 -0.68 -17.96
C ASN A 173 17.68 -0.16 -18.99
N PRO A 174 16.62 0.53 -18.53
CA PRO A 174 15.49 0.91 -19.39
C PRO A 174 15.86 1.79 -20.58
N GLU A 175 16.85 2.67 -20.46
CA GLU A 175 17.30 3.56 -21.54
C GLU A 175 17.98 2.76 -22.66
N LEU A 176 18.89 1.85 -22.30
CA LEU A 176 19.51 0.95 -23.27
C LEU A 176 18.48 0.00 -23.87
N GLY A 177 17.58 -0.55 -23.04
CA GLY A 177 16.51 -1.45 -23.49
C GLY A 177 15.66 -0.83 -24.59
N LYS A 178 15.19 0.41 -24.40
CA LYS A 178 14.46 1.17 -25.43
C LYS A 178 15.27 1.38 -26.71
N THR A 179 16.58 1.59 -26.58
CA THR A 179 17.47 1.68 -27.74
C THR A 179 17.55 0.35 -28.48
N CYS A 180 17.71 -0.75 -27.75
CA CYS A 180 17.77 -2.11 -28.28
C CYS A 180 16.45 -2.55 -28.94
N GLU A 181 15.29 -2.06 -28.49
CA GLU A 181 13.99 -2.32 -29.13
C GLU A 181 13.94 -1.82 -30.59
N HIS A 182 14.66 -0.73 -30.90
CA HIS A 182 14.64 -0.10 -32.22
C HIS A 182 15.92 -0.32 -33.04
N ASP A 183 17.05 -0.63 -32.38
CA ASP A 183 18.34 -0.89 -33.03
C ASP A 183 18.86 -2.30 -32.74
N LYS A 184 18.64 -3.18 -33.72
CA LYS A 184 19.12 -4.58 -33.70
C LYS A 184 20.63 -4.72 -33.61
N PHE A 185 21.43 -3.74 -34.05
CA PHE A 185 22.89 -3.81 -33.98
C PHE A 185 23.39 -3.46 -32.58
N THR A 186 22.75 -2.50 -31.92
CA THR A 186 23.00 -2.22 -30.50
C THR A 186 22.61 -3.41 -29.65
N PHE A 187 21.42 -4.00 -29.86
CA PHE A 187 21.05 -5.23 -29.16
C PHE A 187 22.09 -6.35 -29.35
N ARG A 188 22.53 -6.63 -30.59
CA ARG A 188 23.52 -7.69 -30.86
C ARG A 188 24.87 -7.47 -30.17
N ARG A 189 25.31 -6.21 -30.02
CA ARG A 189 26.57 -5.89 -29.32
C ARG A 189 26.48 -6.13 -27.82
N GLU A 190 25.33 -5.81 -27.23
CA GLU A 190 25.10 -5.90 -25.79
C GLU A 190 24.60 -7.28 -25.33
N ARG A 191 24.05 -8.07 -26.26
CA ARG A 191 23.36 -9.35 -26.00
C ARG A 191 24.13 -10.28 -25.07
N ASP A 192 25.39 -10.59 -25.40
CA ASP A 192 26.15 -11.61 -24.67
C ASP A 192 26.53 -11.13 -23.26
N HIS A 193 26.75 -9.83 -23.08
CA HIS A 193 26.96 -9.23 -21.77
C HIS A 193 25.72 -9.40 -20.87
N TYR A 194 24.55 -9.01 -21.37
CA TYR A 194 23.31 -9.12 -20.59
C TYR A 194 22.83 -10.56 -20.43
N LEU A 195 23.12 -11.46 -21.37
CA LEU A 195 22.91 -12.90 -21.20
C LEU A 195 23.74 -13.45 -20.02
N SER A 196 25.00 -13.00 -19.89
CA SER A 196 25.84 -13.40 -18.75
C SER A 196 25.28 -12.89 -17.43
N LEU A 197 24.78 -11.66 -17.37
CA LEU A 197 24.15 -11.09 -16.17
C LEU A 197 22.86 -11.84 -15.81
N LEU A 198 21.98 -12.07 -16.79
CA LEU A 198 20.75 -12.84 -16.59
C LEU A 198 21.04 -14.24 -16.03
N LYS A 199 22.07 -14.93 -16.56
CA LYS A 199 22.48 -16.24 -16.04
C LYS A 199 23.00 -16.17 -14.60
N ALA A 200 23.72 -15.12 -14.23
CA ALA A 200 24.19 -14.92 -12.86
C ALA A 200 23.01 -14.71 -11.90
N ASP A 201 22.03 -13.90 -12.29
CA ASP A 201 20.80 -13.69 -11.51
C ASP A 201 20.02 -15.01 -11.36
N LEU A 202 19.82 -15.74 -12.45
CA LEU A 202 19.14 -17.06 -12.43
C LEU A 202 19.86 -18.09 -11.56
N ALA A 203 21.19 -18.04 -11.44
CA ALA A 203 21.94 -18.96 -10.59
C ALA A 203 21.69 -18.73 -9.09
N THR A 204 21.41 -17.48 -8.68
CA THR A 204 21.12 -17.13 -7.29
C THR A 204 19.62 -17.13 -6.97
N PHE A 205 18.77 -17.13 -7.99
CA PHE A 205 17.33 -17.02 -7.86
C PHE A 205 16.67 -18.14 -7.03
N PRO A 206 17.06 -19.43 -7.13
CA PRO A 206 16.46 -20.49 -6.32
C PRO A 206 16.60 -20.27 -4.81
N GLU A 207 17.77 -19.83 -4.36
CA GLU A 207 17.99 -19.51 -2.94
C GLU A 207 17.11 -18.32 -2.50
N LYS A 208 16.94 -17.33 -3.38
CA LYS A 208 16.04 -16.21 -3.15
C LYS A 208 14.59 -16.69 -2.98
N LEU A 209 14.11 -17.63 -3.79
CA LEU A 209 12.75 -18.19 -3.69
C LEU A 209 12.49 -18.87 -2.34
N GLU A 210 13.45 -19.64 -1.82
CA GLU A 210 13.26 -20.41 -0.59
C GLU A 210 13.21 -19.53 0.67
N LYS A 211 14.05 -18.49 0.72
CA LYS A 211 14.26 -17.69 1.94
C LYS A 211 13.45 -16.41 1.99
N THR A 212 12.91 -15.96 0.85
CA THR A 212 12.33 -14.63 0.73
C THR A 212 10.81 -14.68 0.79
N THR A 213 10.24 -13.78 1.58
CA THR A 213 8.83 -13.43 1.48
C THR A 213 8.72 -12.14 0.67
N PHE A 214 7.78 -12.14 -0.27
CA PHE A 214 7.57 -11.06 -1.21
C PHE A 214 6.28 -10.29 -0.91
N TYR A 215 6.18 -9.07 -1.41
CA TYR A 215 4.93 -8.30 -1.37
C TYR A 215 4.58 -7.66 -2.72
N TYR A 216 3.30 -7.40 -2.94
CA TYR A 216 2.82 -6.59 -4.06
C TYR A 216 1.54 -5.82 -3.70
N PRO A 217 1.32 -4.62 -4.28
CA PRO A 217 0.07 -3.88 -4.12
C PRO A 217 -1.03 -4.47 -5.01
N LYS A 218 -2.26 -4.53 -4.50
CA LYS A 218 -3.46 -4.97 -5.21
C LYS A 218 -4.60 -4.01 -4.93
N LYS A 219 -5.23 -3.47 -5.98
CA LYS A 219 -6.57 -2.90 -5.84
C LYS A 219 -7.56 -4.03 -5.64
N LEU A 220 -8.31 -4.00 -4.54
CA LEU A 220 -9.35 -4.98 -4.30
C LEU A 220 -10.56 -4.60 -5.14
N ASN A 221 -10.93 -5.48 -6.07
CA ASN A 221 -12.18 -5.32 -6.82
C ASN A 221 -13.29 -5.89 -5.95
N ASN A 222 -14.26 -5.05 -5.61
CA ASN A 222 -15.49 -5.47 -4.95
C ASN A 222 -16.33 -6.27 -5.96
N GLY A 223 -16.00 -7.54 -6.14
CA GLY A 223 -16.97 -8.50 -6.62
C GLY A 223 -18.10 -8.54 -5.61
N LEU A 224 -19.25 -7.96 -5.98
CA LEU A 224 -20.52 -7.91 -5.24
C LEU A 224 -20.70 -6.69 -4.31
N GLY A 225 -21.20 -5.59 -4.88
CA GLY A 225 -22.16 -4.68 -4.21
C GLY A 225 -21.61 -3.44 -3.53
N ASN A 226 -22.35 -2.33 -3.68
CA ASN A 226 -22.09 -1.02 -3.07
C ASN A 226 -22.58 -0.91 -1.61
N ASP A 227 -22.99 -2.03 -1.00
CA ASP A 227 -23.74 -2.06 0.28
C ASP A 227 -22.88 -2.57 1.45
N LYS A 228 -21.54 -2.51 1.33
CA LYS A 228 -20.60 -2.98 2.36
C LYS A 228 -20.34 -1.89 3.41
N THR A 229 -21.34 -1.67 4.26
CA THR A 229 -21.18 -0.97 5.54
C THR A 229 -20.56 -1.89 6.58
N TYR A 230 -20.28 -1.34 7.76
CA TYR A 230 -19.88 -2.08 8.93
C TYR A 230 -20.91 -3.17 9.24
N ASP A 231 -20.43 -4.38 9.50
CA ASP A 231 -21.25 -5.51 9.91
C ASP A 231 -20.99 -5.80 11.40
N PRO A 232 -21.97 -5.53 12.28
CA PRO A 232 -21.85 -5.79 13.72
C PRO A 232 -21.71 -7.27 14.07
N GLU A 233 -22.19 -8.20 13.23
CA GLU A 233 -22.14 -9.63 13.51
C GLU A 233 -20.70 -10.18 13.42
N ILE A 234 -19.91 -9.63 12.50
CA ILE A 234 -18.48 -9.96 12.34
C ILE A 234 -17.56 -8.92 12.97
N ASN A 235 -18.12 -7.87 13.59
CA ASN A 235 -17.39 -6.74 14.17
C ASN A 235 -16.34 -6.17 13.19
N GLY A 236 -16.75 -5.88 11.96
CA GLY A 236 -15.82 -5.41 10.94
C GLY A 236 -16.37 -5.37 9.53
N TYR A 237 -15.49 -5.63 8.57
CA TYR A 237 -15.80 -5.55 7.14
C TYR A 237 -15.38 -6.81 6.40
N LEU A 238 -16.27 -7.32 5.56
CA LEU A 238 -15.98 -8.42 4.65
C LEU A 238 -15.20 -7.91 3.42
N ILE A 239 -13.89 -8.15 3.40
CA ILE A 239 -12.95 -7.64 2.40
C ILE A 239 -13.05 -8.46 1.11
N THR A 240 -12.93 -9.78 1.20
CA THR A 240 -13.19 -10.68 0.08
C THR A 240 -14.26 -11.70 0.43
N GLU A 241 -15.07 -12.06 -0.57
CA GLU A 241 -15.96 -13.22 -0.54
C GLU A 241 -15.89 -13.92 -1.91
N LEU A 242 -15.43 -15.16 -1.91
CA LEU A 242 -15.22 -15.96 -3.11
C LEU A 242 -16.01 -17.26 -3.00
N TYR A 243 -16.77 -17.56 -4.05
CA TYR A 243 -17.48 -18.83 -4.17
C TYR A 243 -16.52 -20.00 -4.48
N ASP A 244 -15.43 -19.72 -5.19
CA ASP A 244 -14.36 -20.68 -5.46
C ASP A 244 -13.02 -20.10 -4.99
N CYS A 245 -12.49 -20.67 -3.91
CA CYS A 245 -11.19 -20.32 -3.35
C CYS A 245 -10.01 -20.93 -4.10
N LYS A 246 -10.28 -21.77 -5.10
CA LYS A 246 -9.28 -22.34 -6.01
C LYS A 246 -9.36 -21.57 -7.33
N GLY A 247 -8.49 -20.58 -7.48
CA GLY A 247 -7.95 -20.27 -8.80
C GLY A 247 -8.85 -19.58 -9.82
N TYR A 248 -9.57 -18.53 -9.45
CA TYR A 248 -10.07 -17.60 -10.47
C TYR A 248 -9.11 -16.44 -10.71
N TYR A 249 -8.79 -16.25 -11.99
CA TYR A 249 -8.01 -15.15 -12.52
C TYR A 249 -8.62 -13.80 -12.10
N ASP A 250 -7.80 -12.91 -11.52
CA ASP A 250 -8.19 -11.58 -11.04
C ASP A 250 -9.18 -11.49 -9.86
N SER A 251 -9.57 -12.61 -9.25
CA SER A 251 -10.46 -12.63 -8.08
C SER A 251 -9.73 -12.57 -6.74
N GLY A 252 -10.35 -11.94 -5.74
CA GLY A 252 -9.78 -11.80 -4.40
C GLY A 252 -8.43 -11.09 -4.44
N TYR A 253 -7.37 -11.79 -4.03
CA TYR A 253 -6.00 -11.27 -4.01
C TYR A 253 -5.19 -11.62 -5.27
N ASN A 254 -5.73 -12.44 -6.19
CA ASN A 254 -5.06 -12.76 -7.45
C ASN A 254 -4.96 -11.54 -8.38
N THR A 255 -3.97 -11.57 -9.28
CA THR A 255 -3.82 -10.64 -10.40
C THR A 255 -3.68 -11.40 -11.71
N HIS A 256 -3.58 -10.65 -12.81
CA HIS A 256 -3.36 -11.17 -14.15
C HIS A 256 -2.11 -12.06 -14.26
N ASP A 257 -1.11 -11.80 -13.41
CA ASP A 257 0.21 -12.41 -13.45
C ASP A 257 0.59 -13.11 -12.13
N ILE A 258 -0.29 -13.11 -11.12
CA ILE A 258 -0.07 -13.76 -9.83
C ILE A 258 -1.26 -14.67 -9.50
N CYS A 259 -0.95 -15.94 -9.32
CA CYS A 259 -1.87 -16.99 -8.98
C CYS A 259 -1.58 -17.50 -7.56
N LEU A 260 -2.55 -17.32 -6.67
CA LEU A 260 -2.53 -17.97 -5.36
C LEU A 260 -3.06 -19.40 -5.50
N LEU A 261 -2.21 -20.39 -5.21
CA LEU A 261 -2.60 -21.81 -5.25
C LEU A 261 -3.75 -22.10 -4.29
N HIS A 262 -3.78 -21.37 -3.17
CA HIS A 262 -4.88 -21.34 -2.21
C HIS A 262 -5.05 -19.93 -1.65
N GLN A 263 -6.29 -19.43 -1.64
CA GLN A 263 -6.65 -18.19 -0.94
C GLN A 263 -7.89 -18.43 -0.05
N PRO A 264 -8.14 -17.60 0.98
CA PRO A 264 -9.34 -17.69 1.78
C PRO A 264 -10.60 -17.41 0.95
N CYS A 265 -11.69 -18.16 1.19
CA CYS A 265 -13.00 -17.83 0.62
C CYS A 265 -13.51 -16.49 1.18
N LYS A 266 -13.17 -16.18 2.43
CA LYS A 266 -13.58 -14.95 3.11
C LYS A 266 -12.41 -14.36 3.87
N THR A 267 -12.29 -13.03 3.82
CA THR A 267 -11.36 -12.29 4.68
C THR A 267 -12.08 -11.14 5.36
N ILE A 268 -11.77 -10.96 6.64
CA ILE A 268 -12.42 -9.97 7.49
C ILE A 268 -11.37 -8.95 7.92
N LEU A 269 -11.70 -7.68 7.78
CA LEU A 269 -11.00 -6.59 8.44
C LEU A 269 -11.78 -6.27 9.72
N GLU A 270 -11.28 -6.77 10.84
CA GLU A 270 -11.86 -6.48 12.15
C GLU A 270 -11.69 -5.01 12.49
N MET A 271 -12.78 -4.37 12.93
CA MET A 271 -12.79 -2.96 13.29
C MET A 271 -13.88 -2.72 14.33
N SER A 272 -13.56 -2.06 15.45
CA SER A 272 -14.58 -1.69 16.43
C SER A 272 -15.59 -0.71 15.83
N GLU A 273 -16.83 -0.73 16.31
CA GLU A 273 -17.91 0.16 15.86
C GLU A 273 -17.50 1.65 15.85
N ASP A 274 -16.88 2.15 16.92
CA ASP A 274 -16.40 3.54 16.99
C ASP A 274 -15.39 3.89 15.87
N LYS A 275 -14.51 2.93 15.50
CA LYS A 275 -13.52 3.12 14.43
C LYS A 275 -14.16 3.01 13.06
N ALA A 276 -15.12 2.09 12.91
CA ALA A 276 -15.89 1.91 11.70
C ALA A 276 -16.75 3.14 11.40
N GLU A 277 -17.41 3.71 12.40
CA GLU A 277 -18.15 4.96 12.29
C GLU A 277 -17.23 6.11 11.84
N ALA A 278 -16.07 6.27 12.48
CA ALA A 278 -15.10 7.28 12.07
C ALA A 278 -14.60 7.09 10.63
N TYR A 279 -14.38 5.83 10.21
CA TYR A 279 -13.97 5.50 8.85
C TYR A 279 -15.06 5.79 7.81
N GLU A 280 -16.30 5.40 8.07
CA GLU A 280 -17.42 5.62 7.14
C GLU A 280 -17.77 7.10 7.01
N ARG A 281 -17.71 7.87 8.11
CA ARG A 281 -17.87 9.32 8.06
C ARG A 281 -16.78 9.98 7.20
N LYS A 282 -15.54 9.50 7.28
CA LYS A 282 -14.45 9.92 6.37
C LYS A 282 -14.76 9.64 4.91
N LEU A 283 -15.23 8.43 4.59
CA LEU A 283 -15.50 8.00 3.20
C LEU A 283 -16.71 8.69 2.56
N LYS A 284 -17.71 9.04 3.38
CA LYS A 284 -18.96 9.64 2.92
C LYS A 284 -18.74 11.04 2.35
N GLY A 285 -17.79 11.79 2.87
CA GLY A 285 -17.54 13.15 2.37
C GLY A 285 -18.80 14.03 2.46
N ASN A 286 -19.08 14.79 1.40
CA ASN A 286 -20.36 15.48 1.17
C ASN A 286 -21.40 14.59 0.44
N SER A 287 -21.05 13.35 0.10
CA SER A 287 -21.91 12.44 -0.65
C SER A 287 -22.88 11.73 0.29
N PRO A 288 -24.12 11.43 -0.13
CA PRO A 288 -24.98 10.53 0.62
C PRO A 288 -24.48 9.06 0.54
N TYR A 289 -23.62 8.72 -0.41
CA TYR A 289 -23.09 7.38 -0.68
C TYR A 289 -21.66 7.19 -0.18
N LEU A 290 -21.35 6.00 0.32
CA LEU A 290 -19.98 5.57 0.65
C LEU A 290 -19.21 5.24 -0.63
N ASN A 291 -18.05 5.87 -0.83
CA ASN A 291 -17.16 5.58 -1.95
C ASN A 291 -15.95 4.78 -1.45
N ARG A 292 -16.08 3.46 -1.40
CA ARG A 292 -15.05 2.55 -0.90
C ARG A 292 -14.13 2.05 -2.00
N TYR A 293 -12.84 2.33 -1.86
CA TYR A 293 -11.77 1.69 -2.63
C TYR A 293 -10.71 1.19 -1.67
N GLU A 294 -10.78 -0.10 -1.36
CA GLU A 294 -9.76 -0.77 -0.58
C GLU A 294 -8.61 -1.24 -1.48
N TYR A 295 -7.42 -1.12 -0.93
CA TYR A 295 -6.18 -1.58 -1.53
C TYR A 295 -5.48 -2.48 -0.52
N ALA A 296 -4.92 -3.57 -1.00
CA ALA A 296 -4.16 -4.50 -0.19
C ALA A 296 -2.68 -4.41 -0.52
N MET A 297 -1.83 -4.37 0.51
CA MET A 297 -0.47 -4.87 0.38
C MET A 297 -0.50 -6.36 0.69
N VAL A 298 -0.26 -7.19 -0.31
CA VAL A 298 -0.37 -8.64 -0.22
C VAL A 298 1.01 -9.24 0.02
N TYR A 299 1.15 -10.07 1.04
CA TYR A 299 2.38 -10.76 1.39
C TYR A 299 2.31 -12.21 0.96
N VAL A 300 3.32 -12.66 0.23
CA VAL A 300 3.33 -13.98 -0.38
C VAL A 300 4.69 -14.67 -0.31
N ARG A 301 4.67 -16.00 -0.32
CA ARG A 301 5.84 -16.81 -0.66
C ARG A 301 5.67 -17.36 -2.06
N LEU A 302 6.67 -17.21 -2.92
CA LEU A 302 6.64 -17.80 -4.26
C LEU A 302 6.74 -19.33 -4.13
N MET A 303 5.95 -20.03 -4.92
CA MET A 303 5.86 -21.49 -4.90
C MET A 303 6.42 -22.05 -6.21
N PRO A 304 6.89 -23.31 -6.24
CA PRO A 304 7.19 -23.98 -7.50
C PRO A 304 6.00 -23.92 -8.46
N PHE A 305 6.28 -23.78 -9.74
CA PHE A 305 5.24 -23.68 -10.75
C PHE A 305 4.44 -24.99 -10.83
N GLU A 306 3.12 -24.90 -10.66
CA GLU A 306 2.21 -26.01 -10.89
C GLU A 306 1.44 -25.77 -12.17
N LYS A 307 1.77 -26.57 -13.20
CA LYS A 307 1.15 -26.52 -14.52
C LYS A 307 -0.26 -27.11 -14.43
N GLY A 308 -1.22 -26.33 -13.93
CA GLY A 308 -2.60 -26.76 -13.75
C GLY A 308 -3.58 -25.59 -13.73
N ALA A 309 -4.63 -25.70 -14.54
CA ALA A 309 -5.86 -24.89 -14.61
C ALA A 309 -5.80 -23.40 -15.08
N TYR A 310 -4.64 -22.76 -15.22
CA TYR A 310 -4.59 -21.33 -15.59
C TYR A 310 -4.37 -21.10 -17.10
N VAL A 311 -5.10 -20.12 -17.63
CA VAL A 311 -5.24 -19.84 -19.07
C VAL A 311 -4.08 -18.97 -19.62
N THR A 312 -3.20 -18.44 -18.75
CA THR A 312 -2.07 -17.61 -19.16
C THR A 312 -0.77 -18.38 -19.31
N ASN A 313 0.06 -17.94 -20.26
CA ASN A 313 1.38 -18.51 -20.53
C ASN A 313 2.47 -18.07 -19.52
N GLU A 314 2.22 -16.98 -18.77
CA GLU A 314 3.15 -16.41 -17.79
C GLU A 314 2.40 -16.04 -16.51
N TYR A 315 2.62 -16.76 -15.42
CA TYR A 315 2.11 -16.41 -14.10
C TYR A 315 3.01 -16.91 -12.97
N VAL A 316 2.95 -16.21 -11.83
CA VAL A 316 3.66 -16.56 -10.62
C VAL A 316 2.75 -17.36 -9.70
N CYS A 317 3.11 -18.61 -9.39
CA CYS A 317 2.44 -19.35 -8.31
C CYS A 317 2.93 -18.83 -6.96
N ALA A 318 2.01 -18.56 -6.05
CA ALA A 318 2.36 -18.08 -4.73
C ALA A 318 1.41 -18.60 -3.63
N LEU A 319 1.88 -18.54 -2.39
CA LEU A 319 1.13 -18.80 -1.17
C LEU A 319 0.87 -17.48 -0.47
N LEU A 320 -0.39 -17.21 -0.13
CA LEU A 320 -0.78 -16.03 0.66
C LEU A 320 -0.37 -16.19 2.13
N LEU A 321 0.34 -15.20 2.65
CA LEU A 321 0.79 -15.15 4.05
C LEU A 321 0.05 -14.10 4.87
N GLY A 322 -0.45 -13.04 4.23
CA GLY A 322 -1.08 -11.92 4.92
C GLY A 322 -1.50 -10.83 3.94
N ALA A 323 -2.36 -9.93 4.40
CA ALA A 323 -2.62 -8.69 3.71
C ALA A 323 -2.86 -7.55 4.71
N GLU A 324 -2.23 -6.41 4.44
CA GLU A 324 -2.54 -5.12 5.06
C GLU A 324 -3.54 -4.38 4.18
N ILE A 325 -4.60 -3.81 4.77
CA ILE A 325 -5.62 -3.07 4.05
C ILE A 325 -5.42 -1.57 4.22
N PHE A 326 -5.55 -0.85 3.12
CA PHE A 326 -5.45 0.59 3.01
C PHE A 326 -6.65 1.15 2.25
N ASP A 327 -7.05 2.38 2.55
CA ASP A 327 -8.03 3.10 1.72
C ASP A 327 -7.38 3.98 0.64
N HIS A 328 -6.09 3.74 0.34
CA HIS A 328 -5.32 4.52 -0.63
C HIS A 328 -4.49 3.64 -1.60
N PRO A 329 -4.45 3.96 -2.92
CA PRO A 329 -3.79 3.14 -3.94
C PRO A 329 -2.30 2.89 -3.73
N SER A 330 -1.62 3.79 -3.02
CA SER A 330 -0.19 3.61 -2.77
C SER A 330 0.14 2.48 -1.79
N CYS A 331 -0.84 2.02 -0.99
CA CYS A 331 -0.60 1.10 0.13
C CYS A 331 0.53 1.58 1.05
N LYS A 332 0.70 2.90 1.19
CA LYS A 332 1.73 3.55 2.01
C LYS A 332 1.13 4.51 3.04
N CYS A 333 -0.18 4.60 3.09
CA CYS A 333 -0.89 5.57 3.94
C CYS A 333 -2.37 5.18 4.03
N ASN A 334 -3.07 5.69 5.04
CA ASN A 334 -4.42 5.27 5.43
C ASN A 334 -4.52 3.76 5.69
N TYR A 335 -3.65 3.25 6.56
CA TYR A 335 -3.73 1.88 7.04
C TYR A 335 -5.03 1.68 7.84
N LEU A 336 -5.83 0.69 7.43
CA LEU A 336 -7.08 0.35 8.11
C LEU A 336 -6.89 -0.80 9.09
N GLY A 337 -5.98 -1.72 8.80
CA GLY A 337 -5.72 -2.90 9.61
C GLY A 337 -5.20 -4.08 8.79
N ASN A 338 -4.92 -5.17 9.47
CA ASN A 338 -4.61 -6.46 8.85
C ASN A 338 -5.89 -7.26 8.71
N VAL A 339 -6.00 -8.06 7.66
CA VAL A 339 -7.09 -9.04 7.57
C VAL A 339 -6.81 -10.25 8.44
N THR A 340 -7.85 -10.76 9.07
CA THR A 340 -7.86 -12.12 9.62
C THR A 340 -8.42 -13.06 8.55
N PHE A 341 -7.80 -14.23 8.44
CA PHE A 341 -8.30 -15.30 7.59
C PHE A 341 -9.28 -16.15 8.37
N ASP A 342 -10.23 -16.77 7.67
CA ASP A 342 -11.15 -17.75 8.26
C ASP A 342 -10.39 -18.77 9.16
N PRO A 343 -10.88 -19.06 10.39
CA PRO A 343 -10.21 -19.94 11.36
C PRO A 343 -9.83 -21.33 10.84
N HIS A 344 -10.49 -21.84 9.80
CA HIS A 344 -10.22 -23.16 9.24
C HIS A 344 -9.32 -23.14 8.00
N HIS A 345 -8.93 -21.96 7.52
CA HIS A 345 -8.20 -21.79 6.27
C HIS A 345 -6.81 -22.45 6.31
N TYR A 346 -5.95 -22.07 7.26
CA TYR A 346 -4.56 -22.54 7.29
C TYR A 346 -4.42 -24.03 7.60
N ASP A 347 -5.29 -24.57 8.45
CA ASP A 347 -5.29 -26.00 8.76
C ASP A 347 -5.68 -26.86 7.56
N ASN A 348 -6.47 -26.32 6.62
CA ASN A 348 -6.82 -27.00 5.38
C ASN A 348 -5.71 -26.84 4.33
N VAL A 349 -5.10 -25.65 4.19
CA VAL A 349 -3.97 -25.40 3.26
C VAL A 349 -2.76 -26.27 3.64
N LEU A 350 -2.39 -26.31 4.91
CA LEU A 350 -1.27 -27.13 5.40
C LEU A 350 -1.53 -28.63 5.21
N ARG A 351 -2.79 -29.06 5.29
CA ARG A 351 -3.21 -30.45 5.06
C ARG A 351 -3.17 -30.82 3.58
N GLU A 352 -3.64 -29.94 2.69
CA GLU A 352 -3.57 -30.16 1.23
C GLU A 352 -2.11 -30.18 0.76
N GLN A 353 -1.25 -29.25 1.21
CA GLN A 353 0.18 -29.30 0.86
C GLN A 353 0.89 -30.56 1.36
N LYS A 354 0.60 -31.01 2.60
CA LYS A 354 1.15 -32.27 3.10
C LYS A 354 0.70 -33.46 2.25
N LYS A 355 -0.54 -33.47 1.76
CA LYS A 355 -1.04 -34.53 0.87
C LYS A 355 -0.34 -34.50 -0.49
N GLU A 356 -0.19 -33.34 -1.11
CA GLU A 356 0.49 -33.19 -2.40
C GLU A 356 1.99 -33.54 -2.32
N LEU A 357 2.68 -33.10 -1.26
CA LEU A 357 4.08 -33.49 -1.00
C LEU A 357 4.22 -34.99 -0.77
N THR A 358 3.25 -35.61 -0.11
CA THR A 358 3.24 -37.07 0.12
C THR A 358 2.96 -37.82 -1.18
N LYS A 359 2.03 -37.33 -2.00
CA LYS A 359 1.70 -37.90 -3.31
C LYS A 359 2.88 -37.83 -4.27
N LYS A 360 3.52 -36.67 -4.42
CA LYS A 360 4.74 -36.51 -5.23
C LYS A 360 5.87 -37.44 -4.74
N LYS A 361 6.09 -37.56 -3.43
CA LYS A 361 7.07 -38.52 -2.88
C LYS A 361 6.75 -39.97 -3.24
N ILE A 362 5.48 -40.37 -3.16
CA ILE A 362 5.04 -41.73 -3.51
C ILE A 362 5.21 -41.98 -5.01
N GLU A 363 4.85 -41.03 -5.85
CA GLU A 363 5.01 -41.12 -7.31
C GLU A 363 6.49 -41.23 -7.71
N THR A 364 7.37 -40.41 -7.14
CA THR A 364 8.83 -40.52 -7.37
C THR A 364 9.39 -41.87 -6.90
N VAL A 365 8.94 -42.39 -5.76
CA VAL A 365 9.37 -43.72 -5.28
C VAL A 365 8.84 -44.84 -6.19
N ALA A 366 7.61 -44.71 -6.69
CA ALA A 366 7.01 -45.68 -7.61
C ALA A 366 7.70 -45.69 -8.99
N GLU A 367 8.09 -44.52 -9.52
CA GLU A 367 8.86 -44.41 -10.76
C GLU A 367 10.26 -44.99 -10.63
N VAL A 368 10.95 -44.72 -9.52
CA VAL A 368 12.28 -45.29 -9.24
C VAL A 368 12.20 -46.81 -9.05
N ALA A 369 11.18 -47.31 -8.33
CA ALA A 369 10.97 -48.74 -8.15
C ALA A 369 10.58 -49.45 -9.47
N GLY A 370 9.73 -48.83 -10.29
CA GLY A 370 9.36 -49.32 -11.62
C GLY A 370 10.52 -49.35 -12.60
N GLY A 371 11.41 -48.34 -12.56
CA GLY A 371 12.63 -48.31 -13.36
C GLY A 371 13.64 -49.39 -12.96
N ILE A 372 13.83 -49.64 -11.66
CA ILE A 372 14.72 -50.70 -11.16
C ILE A 372 14.18 -52.09 -11.50
N LEU A 373 12.87 -52.31 -11.38
CA LEU A 373 12.23 -53.58 -11.76
C LEU A 373 12.25 -53.81 -13.28
N GLY A 374 12.10 -52.75 -14.08
CA GLY A 374 12.24 -52.82 -15.54
C GLY A 374 13.65 -53.23 -15.97
N ILE A 375 14.69 -52.70 -15.31
CA ILE A 375 16.08 -53.07 -15.58
C ILE A 375 16.39 -54.52 -15.14
N LEU A 376 15.82 -54.99 -14.02
CA LEU A 376 15.98 -56.38 -13.57
C LEU A 376 15.20 -57.40 -14.42
N SER A 377 14.19 -56.97 -15.19
CA SER A 377 13.48 -57.83 -16.16
C SER A 377 14.17 -57.95 -17.53
N LEU A 378 15.28 -57.22 -17.72
CA LEU A 378 16.12 -57.22 -18.92
C LEU A 378 17.45 -58.00 -18.74
N PHE A 379 17.65 -58.60 -17.56
CA PHE A 379 18.69 -59.60 -17.25
C PHE A 379 18.01 -60.91 -16.88
#